data_AF-A0A534ZSC2-F1
#
_entry.id   AF-A0A534ZSC2-F1
#
_cell.length_a   1.000
_cell.length_b   1.000
_cell.length_c   1.000
_cell.angle_alpha   90.00
_cell.angle_beta   90.00
_cell.angle_gamma   90.00
#
_symmetry.space_group_name_H-M   'P 1'
#
loop_
_entity.id
_entity.type
_entity.pdbx_description
1 polymer ?
#
loop_
_entity_poly.entity_id
_entity_poly.type
_entity_poly.pdbx_seq_one_letter_code
_entity_poly.pdbx_strand_id
1 'polypeptide(L)'
;MGARREVSRMKRLIRTTFMAAAIAALVAPPASANTSIVDLGTLGGTSSEATAINDRGQVVGDSYTAGDVATHSFLWHEGRMTDLGTLGGTESEALAINDRGQVVGDSYTAGDTADHAFLWQAGRMTDLGTLGGTSSAASDVNDLGQIVGDSFTVGDAAFRAVLWTN
;
A
#
# COMPACT_ATOMS: atom_id res chain seq x y z
N MET A 1 -22.93 85.71 -22.15
CA MET A 1 -22.39 85.29 -23.47
C MET A 1 -20.92 85.68 -23.50
N GLY A 2 -20.01 84.73 -23.74
CA GLY A 2 -18.56 84.93 -23.85
C GLY A 2 -17.79 84.77 -22.53
N ALA A 3 -16.74 83.95 -22.41
CA ALA A 3 -16.10 83.08 -23.37
C ALA A 3 -15.29 82.01 -22.61
N ARG A 4 -15.23 80.82 -23.20
CA ARG A 4 -14.32 79.72 -22.85
C ARG A 4 -12.86 80.12 -23.11
N ARG A 5 -11.92 79.64 -22.29
CA ARG A 5 -10.55 79.16 -22.61
C ARG A 5 -9.95 78.61 -21.31
N GLU A 6 -9.78 77.29 -21.18
CA GLU A 6 -8.54 76.56 -21.52
C GLU A 6 -7.33 77.07 -20.70
N VAL A 7 -6.95 76.34 -19.65
CA VAL A 7 -5.93 75.26 -19.67
C VAL A 7 -4.51 75.81 -19.85
N SER A 8 -3.70 75.77 -18.77
CA SER A 8 -2.29 75.31 -18.81
C SER A 8 -1.75 75.26 -17.36
N ARG A 9 -1.99 74.15 -16.64
CA ARG A 9 -1.11 72.97 -16.51
C ARG A 9 0.05 73.15 -15.51
N MET A 10 0.02 72.25 -14.52
CA MET A 10 1.15 71.62 -13.80
C MET A 10 2.03 72.55 -12.93
N LYS A 11 2.30 72.24 -11.66
CA LYS A 11 2.84 70.96 -11.17
C LYS A 11 2.34 70.62 -9.76
N ARG A 12 2.15 69.31 -9.57
CA ARG A 12 1.56 68.58 -8.44
C ARG A 12 2.40 68.69 -7.15
N LEU A 13 1.74 68.61 -5.99
CA LEU A 13 2.28 67.86 -4.86
C LEU A 13 1.26 66.80 -4.43
N ILE A 14 1.69 65.55 -4.51
CA ILE A 14 0.94 64.33 -4.26
C ILE A 14 0.75 64.21 -2.75
N ARG A 15 -0.50 64.17 -2.28
CA ARG A 15 -0.83 63.71 -0.92
C ARG A 15 -0.93 62.19 -0.97
N THR A 16 0.08 61.50 -0.47
CA THR A 16 0.06 60.05 -0.38
C THR A 16 -0.79 59.65 0.83
N THR A 17 -1.99 59.14 0.58
CA THR A 17 -2.81 58.50 1.61
C THR A 17 -2.46 57.01 1.61
N PHE A 18 -2.01 56.47 2.75
CA PHE A 18 -1.90 55.02 2.92
C PHE A 18 -3.32 54.44 3.09
N MET A 19 -3.80 53.67 2.11
CA MET A 19 -4.86 52.69 2.37
C MET A 19 -4.19 51.41 2.87
N ALA A 20 -4.48 51.03 4.12
CA ALA A 20 -4.18 49.69 4.59
C ALA A 20 -5.20 48.73 3.95
N ALA A 21 -4.76 47.95 2.96
CA ALA A 21 -5.52 46.79 2.51
C ALA A 21 -5.34 45.68 3.56
N ALA A 22 -6.37 45.43 4.37
CA ALA A 22 -6.42 44.23 5.19
C ALA A 22 -6.65 43.02 4.24
N ILE A 23 -5.58 42.28 3.93
CA ILE A 23 -5.71 40.97 3.30
C ILE A 23 -6.17 40.01 4.39
N ALA A 24 -7.48 39.80 4.49
CA ALA A 24 -8.00 38.64 5.18
C ALA A 24 -7.65 37.42 4.33
N ALA A 25 -6.56 36.72 4.68
CA ALA A 25 -6.31 35.40 4.12
C ALA A 25 -7.48 34.51 4.55
N LEU A 26 -8.26 34.03 3.57
CA LEU A 26 -9.23 32.97 3.78
C LEU A 26 -8.43 31.71 4.16
N VAL A 27 -8.26 31.48 5.45
CA VAL A 27 -7.82 30.17 5.93
C VAL A 27 -9.00 29.25 5.69
N ALA A 28 -8.94 28.46 4.61
CA ALA A 28 -9.90 27.38 4.42
C ALA A 28 -9.87 26.50 5.68
N PRO A 29 -11.03 26.15 6.26
CA PRO A 29 -11.04 25.21 7.37
C PRO A 29 -10.32 23.92 6.94
N PRO A 30 -9.60 23.22 7.83
CA PRO A 30 -9.00 21.94 7.48
C PRO A 30 -10.10 21.08 6.87
N ALA A 31 -9.84 20.51 5.68
CA ALA A 31 -10.77 19.60 5.06
C ALA A 31 -11.14 18.56 6.12
N SER A 32 -12.42 18.53 6.50
CA SER A 32 -12.89 17.55 7.46
C SER A 32 -12.64 16.19 6.82
N ALA A 33 -11.68 15.45 7.34
CA ALA A 33 -11.45 14.08 6.92
C ALA A 33 -12.72 13.32 7.30
N ASN A 34 -13.61 13.11 6.34
CA ASN A 34 -14.71 12.18 6.48
C ASN A 34 -14.07 10.79 6.50
N THR A 35 -13.66 10.35 7.69
CA THR A 35 -13.21 8.98 7.90
C THR A 35 -14.43 8.08 7.86
N SER A 36 -14.60 7.36 6.75
CA SER A 36 -15.55 6.26 6.65
C SER A 36 -14.81 4.94 6.86
N ILE A 37 -15.35 4.09 7.74
CA ILE A 37 -14.86 2.72 7.90
C ILE A 37 -15.39 1.89 6.73
N VAL A 38 -14.52 1.10 6.12
CA VAL A 38 -14.87 0.12 5.08
C VAL A 38 -14.57 -1.27 5.63
N ASP A 39 -15.59 -2.11 5.65
CA ASP A 39 -15.42 -3.54 5.90
C ASP A 39 -14.94 -4.21 4.61
N LEU A 40 -13.77 -4.86 4.66
CA LEU A 40 -13.17 -5.54 3.51
C LEU A 40 -13.76 -6.94 3.31
N GLY A 41 -14.46 -7.49 4.32
CA GLY A 41 -15.02 -8.84 4.34
C GLY A 41 -14.01 -9.91 4.74
N THR A 42 -14.37 -11.16 4.45
CA THR A 42 -13.57 -12.36 4.68
C THR A 42 -13.62 -13.27 3.45
N LEU A 43 -12.77 -14.30 3.41
CA LEU A 43 -12.82 -15.39 2.43
C LEU A 43 -13.90 -16.45 2.77
N GLY A 44 -14.95 -16.04 3.48
CA GLY A 44 -16.07 -16.90 3.91
C GLY A 44 -15.96 -17.42 5.34
N GLY A 45 -14.84 -17.19 6.02
CA GLY A 45 -14.67 -17.45 7.45
C GLY A 45 -15.10 -16.29 8.34
N THR A 46 -14.70 -16.33 9.60
CA THR A 46 -15.14 -15.40 10.65
C THR A 46 -14.23 -14.20 10.88
N SER A 47 -12.99 -14.23 10.36
CA SER A 47 -11.99 -13.17 10.59
C SER A 47 -11.12 -12.88 9.36
N SER A 48 -10.58 -11.66 9.32
CA SER A 48 -9.55 -11.21 8.39
C SER A 48 -8.68 -10.14 9.05
N GLU A 49 -7.42 -10.06 8.63
CA GLU A 49 -6.46 -9.04 9.03
C GLU A 49 -5.82 -8.42 7.79
N ALA A 50 -5.62 -7.10 7.79
CA ALA A 50 -4.98 -6.37 6.70
C ALA A 50 -3.58 -5.92 7.13
N THR A 51 -2.57 -6.20 6.31
CA THR A 51 -1.16 -5.99 6.63
C THR A 51 -0.54 -4.86 5.82
N ALA A 52 -0.92 -4.71 4.54
CA ALA A 52 -0.34 -3.71 3.65
C ALA A 52 -1.35 -3.14 2.65
N ILE A 53 -1.05 -1.92 2.17
CA ILE A 53 -1.80 -1.21 1.13
C ILE A 53 -0.83 -0.50 0.18
N ASN A 54 -1.14 -0.47 -1.12
CA ASN A 54 -0.37 0.30 -2.11
C ASN A 54 -1.11 1.57 -2.59
N ASP A 55 -0.48 2.38 -3.46
CA ASP A 55 -1.03 3.67 -3.91
C ASP A 55 -2.24 3.51 -4.86
N ARG A 56 -2.51 2.29 -5.34
CA ARG A 56 -3.74 1.94 -6.08
C ARG A 56 -4.91 1.59 -5.17
N GLY A 57 -4.73 1.66 -3.85
CA GLY A 57 -5.75 1.26 -2.88
C GLY A 57 -6.03 -0.25 -2.89
N GLN A 58 -5.05 -1.05 -3.31
CA GLN A 58 -5.10 -2.49 -3.15
C GLN A 58 -4.61 -2.84 -1.75
N VAL A 59 -5.37 -3.65 -1.03
CA VAL A 59 -5.07 -4.08 0.34
C VAL A 59 -4.78 -5.57 0.33
N VAL A 60 -3.76 -5.99 1.08
CA VAL A 60 -3.45 -7.40 1.30
C VAL A 60 -3.41 -7.72 2.78
N GLY A 61 -3.42 -9.02 3.07
CA GLY A 61 -3.37 -9.60 4.40
C GLY A 61 -3.85 -11.04 4.33
N ASP A 62 -4.43 -11.55 5.39
CA ASP A 62 -4.93 -12.91 5.49
C ASP A 62 -6.38 -12.96 5.99
N SER A 63 -7.07 -14.05 5.66
CA SER A 63 -8.45 -14.26 6.08
C SER A 63 -8.75 -15.73 6.25
N TYR A 64 -9.57 -16.01 7.26
CA TYR A 64 -10.17 -17.33 7.40
C TYR A 64 -11.08 -17.63 6.21
N THR A 65 -10.85 -18.81 5.64
CA THR A 65 -11.69 -19.42 4.61
C THR A 65 -13.00 -19.96 5.19
N ALA A 66 -13.92 -20.36 4.32
CA ALA A 66 -15.22 -20.92 4.72
C ALA A 66 -15.12 -22.03 5.80
N GLY A 67 -15.76 -21.80 6.94
CA GLY A 67 -15.77 -22.74 8.07
C GLY A 67 -14.54 -22.67 8.96
N ASP A 68 -13.68 -21.66 8.81
CA ASP A 68 -12.47 -21.42 9.59
C ASP A 68 -11.49 -22.61 9.57
N VAL A 69 -11.47 -23.32 8.43
CA VAL A 69 -10.66 -24.54 8.25
C VAL A 69 -9.23 -24.26 7.80
N ALA A 70 -8.98 -23.03 7.32
CA ALA A 70 -7.72 -22.60 6.72
C ALA A 70 -7.64 -21.07 6.73
N THR A 71 -6.42 -20.54 6.69
CA THR A 71 -6.11 -19.10 6.62
C THR A 71 -5.42 -18.81 5.32
N HIS A 72 -6.01 -17.98 4.47
CA HIS A 72 -5.44 -17.69 3.15
C HIS A 72 -5.13 -16.20 3.02
N SER A 73 -3.99 -15.91 2.41
CA SER A 73 -3.68 -14.57 1.96
C SER A 73 -4.69 -14.06 0.93
N PHE A 74 -5.03 -12.78 1.02
CA PHE A 74 -5.99 -12.15 0.11
C PHE A 74 -5.42 -10.89 -0.56
N LEU A 75 -6.03 -10.55 -1.70
CA LEU A 75 -5.95 -9.22 -2.32
C LEU A 75 -7.35 -8.62 -2.40
N TRP A 76 -7.55 -7.51 -1.72
CA TRP A 76 -8.75 -6.71 -1.80
C TRP A 76 -8.54 -5.53 -2.73
N HIS A 77 -9.48 -5.32 -3.66
CA HIS A 77 -9.50 -4.14 -4.52
C HIS A 77 -10.94 -3.81 -4.92
N GLU A 78 -11.33 -2.55 -4.75
CA GLU A 78 -12.64 -2.01 -5.19
C GLU A 78 -13.84 -2.86 -4.74
N GLY A 79 -13.84 -3.29 -3.46
CA GLY A 79 -14.95 -4.05 -2.87
C GLY A 79 -14.92 -5.56 -3.14
N ARG A 80 -13.84 -6.08 -3.75
CA ARG A 80 -13.67 -7.51 -3.99
C ARG A 80 -12.43 -8.05 -3.28
N MET A 81 -12.63 -8.99 -2.36
CA MET A 81 -11.57 -9.83 -1.81
C MET A 81 -11.31 -11.02 -2.73
N THR A 82 -10.04 -11.25 -3.05
CA THR A 82 -9.56 -12.33 -3.92
C THR A 82 -8.64 -13.22 -3.11
N ASP A 83 -8.95 -14.51 -3.01
CA ASP A 83 -8.07 -15.53 -2.43
C ASP A 83 -6.81 -15.69 -3.30
N LEU A 84 -5.62 -15.59 -2.70
CA LEU A 84 -4.35 -15.76 -3.40
C LEU A 84 -3.86 -17.22 -3.40
N GLY A 85 -4.47 -18.07 -2.57
CA GLY A 85 -4.16 -19.49 -2.42
C GLY A 85 -2.95 -19.74 -1.52
N THR A 86 -2.34 -20.91 -1.69
CA THR A 86 -1.16 -21.36 -0.95
C THR A 86 -0.16 -22.01 -1.91
N LEU A 87 1.03 -22.35 -1.41
CA LEU A 87 2.01 -23.19 -2.08
C LEU A 87 1.69 -24.70 -2.00
N GLY A 88 0.43 -25.04 -1.69
CA GLY A 88 -0.07 -26.41 -1.61
C GLY A 88 -0.36 -26.88 -0.18
N GLY A 89 -0.01 -26.09 0.83
CA GLY A 89 -0.43 -26.29 2.22
C GLY A 89 -1.77 -25.65 2.54
N THR A 90 -2.06 -25.53 3.83
CA THR A 90 -3.33 -25.01 4.37
C THR A 90 -3.30 -23.53 4.71
N GLU A 91 -2.12 -22.91 4.84
CA GLU A 91 -2.02 -21.50 5.25
C GLU A 91 -1.12 -20.65 4.33
N SER A 92 -1.47 -19.37 4.23
CA SER A 92 -0.62 -18.33 3.65
C SER A 92 -0.91 -16.96 4.26
N GLU A 93 0.11 -16.12 4.32
CA GLU A 93 0.03 -14.74 4.80
C GLU A 93 0.66 -13.81 3.76
N ALA A 94 -0.01 -12.69 3.44
CA ALA A 94 0.57 -11.63 2.62
C ALA A 94 1.10 -10.53 3.53
N LEU A 95 2.37 -10.17 3.36
CA LEU A 95 3.07 -9.19 4.22
C LEU A 95 3.33 -7.86 3.52
N ALA A 96 3.50 -7.88 2.20
CA ALA A 96 3.74 -6.65 1.43
C ALA A 96 3.14 -6.71 0.03
N ILE A 97 2.83 -5.52 -0.51
CA ILE A 97 2.36 -5.31 -1.86
C ILE A 97 3.04 -4.07 -2.45
N ASN A 98 3.55 -4.18 -3.67
CA ASN A 98 4.06 -3.03 -4.41
C ASN A 98 3.02 -2.45 -5.37
N ASP A 99 3.36 -1.34 -6.01
CA ASP A 99 2.46 -0.66 -6.94
C ASP A 99 2.25 -1.45 -8.24
N ARG A 100 3.09 -2.44 -8.56
CA ARG A 100 2.86 -3.33 -9.69
C ARG A 100 1.83 -4.43 -9.40
N GLY A 101 1.26 -4.44 -8.18
CA GLY A 101 0.34 -5.48 -7.73
C GLY A 101 1.05 -6.81 -7.47
N GLN A 102 2.36 -6.78 -7.23
CA GLN A 102 3.10 -7.95 -6.76
C GLN A 102 2.94 -8.04 -5.25
N VAL A 103 2.51 -9.21 -4.78
CA VAL A 103 2.28 -9.49 -3.36
C VAL A 103 3.31 -10.51 -2.90
N VAL A 104 3.89 -10.29 -1.73
CA VAL A 104 4.85 -11.22 -1.12
C VAL A 104 4.45 -11.50 0.32
N GLY A 105 4.93 -12.63 0.81
CA GLY A 105 4.74 -13.12 2.17
C GLY A 105 5.24 -14.55 2.22
N ASP A 106 4.62 -15.38 3.04
CA ASP A 106 4.95 -16.80 3.19
C ASP A 106 3.71 -17.68 3.12
N SER A 107 3.94 -18.93 2.74
CA SER A 107 2.87 -19.92 2.61
C SER A 107 3.40 -21.31 2.92
N TYR A 108 2.57 -22.10 3.59
CA TYR A 108 2.84 -23.51 3.75
C TYR A 108 2.89 -24.22 2.40
N THR A 109 3.93 -25.01 2.26
CA THR A 109 4.13 -25.96 1.18
C THR A 109 3.26 -27.20 1.40
N ALA A 110 3.18 -28.06 0.37
CA ALA A 110 2.38 -29.27 0.42
C ALA A 110 2.64 -30.12 1.68
N GLY A 111 1.55 -30.42 2.41
CA GLY A 111 1.58 -31.22 3.63
C GLY A 111 1.95 -30.45 4.90
N ASP A 112 2.00 -29.12 4.85
CA ASP A 112 2.23 -28.23 6.01
C ASP A 112 3.53 -28.54 6.75
N THR A 113 4.55 -28.96 6.00
CA THR A 113 5.84 -29.37 6.57
C THR A 113 6.87 -28.25 6.64
N ALA A 114 6.68 -27.20 5.84
CA ALA A 114 7.53 -26.01 5.79
C ALA A 114 6.76 -24.83 5.19
N ASP A 115 7.18 -23.63 5.55
CA ASP A 115 6.74 -22.34 5.03
C ASP A 115 7.79 -21.76 4.09
N HIS A 116 7.33 -21.28 2.94
CA HIS A 116 8.20 -20.70 1.93
C HIS A 116 7.75 -19.29 1.57
N ALA A 117 8.72 -18.41 1.36
CA ALA A 117 8.51 -17.11 0.80
C ALA A 117 7.86 -17.25 -0.59
N PHE A 118 6.83 -16.47 -0.87
CA PHE A 118 6.18 -16.47 -2.18
C PHE A 118 6.18 -15.09 -2.84
N LEU A 119 6.08 -15.12 -4.17
CA LEU A 119 5.66 -14.00 -4.99
C LEU A 119 4.34 -14.36 -5.68
N TRP A 120 3.29 -13.60 -5.41
CA TRP A 120 2.05 -13.65 -6.15
C TRP A 120 2.01 -12.52 -7.18
N GLN A 121 1.73 -12.89 -8.42
CA GLN A 121 1.56 -11.93 -9.51
C GLN A 121 0.60 -12.49 -10.55
N ALA A 122 -0.37 -11.67 -10.96
CA ALA A 122 -1.30 -11.99 -12.06
C ALA A 122 -2.00 -13.36 -11.91
N GLY A 123 -2.47 -13.69 -10.70
CA GLY A 123 -3.21 -14.93 -10.43
C GLY A 123 -2.35 -16.15 -10.15
N ARG A 124 -1.02 -15.99 -10.00
CA ARG A 124 -0.11 -17.10 -9.74
C ARG A 124 0.77 -16.82 -8.53
N MET A 125 0.72 -17.73 -7.55
CA MET A 125 1.69 -17.82 -6.46
C MET A 125 2.93 -18.59 -6.95
N THR A 126 4.11 -18.06 -6.66
CA THR A 126 5.40 -18.62 -7.05
C THR A 126 6.27 -18.77 -5.81
N ASP A 127 6.76 -19.97 -5.55
CA ASP A 127 7.75 -20.23 -4.50
C ASP A 127 9.08 -19.53 -4.84
N LEU A 128 9.61 -18.74 -3.90
CA LEU A 128 10.90 -18.05 -4.02
C LEU A 128 12.08 -18.90 -3.54
N GLY A 129 11.80 -20.03 -2.89
CA GLY A 129 12.75 -21.01 -2.42
C GLY A 129 13.59 -20.57 -1.22
N THR A 130 14.53 -21.42 -0.84
CA THR A 130 15.39 -21.23 0.33
C THR A 130 16.88 -21.18 -0.04
N LEU A 131 17.74 -20.87 0.92
CA LEU A 131 19.20 -21.06 0.82
C LEU A 131 19.62 -22.54 1.04
N GLY A 132 18.73 -23.48 0.78
CA GLY A 132 18.93 -24.92 0.92
C GLY A 132 18.46 -25.51 2.26
N GLY A 133 17.89 -24.69 3.14
CA GLY A 133 17.18 -25.13 4.35
C GLY A 133 15.70 -25.40 4.09
N THR A 134 14.94 -25.54 5.17
CA THR A 134 13.52 -25.92 5.14
C THR A 134 12.59 -24.74 4.86
N SER A 135 12.83 -23.57 5.47
CA SER A 135 11.88 -22.44 5.39
C SER A 135 12.49 -21.12 4.90
N SER A 136 11.61 -20.23 4.45
CA SER A 136 11.91 -18.84 4.09
C SER A 136 10.68 -17.96 4.27
N ALA A 137 10.89 -16.66 4.47
CA ALA A 137 9.82 -15.67 4.56
C ALA A 137 10.22 -14.39 3.81
N ALA A 138 9.28 -13.79 3.07
CA ALA A 138 9.47 -12.50 2.43
C ALA A 138 8.82 -11.39 3.26
N SER A 139 9.53 -10.30 3.50
CA SER A 139 9.08 -9.20 4.36
C SER A 139 8.64 -7.96 3.60
N ASP A 140 9.24 -7.68 2.44
CA ASP A 140 8.91 -6.49 1.65
C ASP A 140 9.27 -6.67 0.17
N VAL A 141 8.62 -5.89 -0.70
CA VAL A 141 8.85 -5.84 -2.14
C VAL A 141 8.79 -4.41 -2.65
N ASN A 142 9.83 -3.98 -3.38
CA ASN A 142 9.83 -2.66 -4.01
C ASN A 142 9.23 -2.68 -5.43
N ASP A 143 9.03 -1.51 -6.04
CA ASP A 143 8.48 -1.38 -7.40
C ASP A 143 9.39 -1.86 -8.54
N LEU A 144 10.64 -2.22 -8.22
CA LEU A 144 11.52 -2.91 -9.17
C LEU A 144 11.31 -4.43 -9.12
N GLY A 145 10.45 -4.93 -8.23
CA GLY A 145 10.22 -6.36 -8.00
C GLY A 145 11.35 -7.03 -7.21
N GLN A 146 12.14 -6.25 -6.48
CA GLN A 146 13.15 -6.79 -5.56
C GLN A 146 12.49 -7.09 -4.23
N ILE A 147 12.74 -8.30 -3.72
CA ILE A 147 12.07 -8.82 -2.54
C ILE A 147 13.12 -9.08 -1.46
N VAL A 148 12.88 -8.63 -0.25
CA VAL A 148 13.75 -8.89 0.91
C VAL A 148 13.04 -9.80 1.91
N GLY A 149 13.84 -10.48 2.72
CA GLY A 149 13.33 -11.33 3.80
C GLY A 149 14.44 -12.20 4.35
N ASP A 150 14.09 -13.40 4.79
CA ASP A 150 15.01 -14.32 5.44
C ASP A 150 14.83 -15.76 4.95
N SER A 151 15.89 -16.57 5.04
CA SER A 151 15.86 -17.97 4.67
C SER A 151 16.83 -18.84 5.47
N PHE A 152 16.42 -20.07 5.75
CA PHE A 152 17.31 -21.08 6.30
C PHE A 152 18.33 -21.59 5.28
N THR A 153 19.57 -21.72 5.75
CA THR A 153 20.66 -22.40 5.04
C THR A 153 20.59 -23.91 5.21
N VAL A 154 21.38 -24.64 4.40
CA VAL A 154 21.47 -26.10 4.43
C VAL A 154 21.50 -26.68 5.85
N GLY A 155 20.58 -27.61 6.11
CA GLY A 155 20.45 -28.29 7.41
C GLY A 155 19.94 -27.39 8.53
N ASP A 156 19.27 -26.28 8.18
CA ASP A 156 18.73 -25.26 9.07
C ASP A 156 19.76 -24.67 10.04
N ALA A 157 21.02 -24.68 9.62
CA ALA A 157 22.16 -24.30 10.46
C ALA A 157 22.20 -22.80 10.81
N ALA A 158 21.57 -21.97 9.98
CA ALA A 158 21.45 -20.53 10.19
C ALA A 158 20.25 -19.98 9.41
N PHE A 159 19.62 -18.96 9.98
CA PHE A 159 18.64 -18.08 9.33
C PHE A 159 19.36 -16.82 8.85
N ARG A 160 19.21 -16.45 7.57
CA ARG A 160 19.94 -15.35 6.96
C ARG A 160 19.01 -14.43 6.19
N ALA A 161 19.28 -13.13 6.30
CA ALA A 161 18.70 -12.13 5.42
C ALA A 161 19.06 -12.44 3.96
N VAL A 162 18.08 -12.29 3.08
CA VAL A 162 18.17 -12.57 1.64
C VAL A 162 17.52 -11.46 0.83
N LEU A 163 17.95 -11.36 -0.43
CA LEU A 163 17.39 -10.53 -1.47
C LEU A 163 17.08 -11.44 -2.65
N TRP A 164 15.81 -11.55 -3.03
CA TRP A 164 15.42 -12.17 -4.28
C TRP A 164 15.30 -11.10 -5.37
N THR A 165 15.93 -11.37 -6.51
CA THR A 165 15.85 -10.55 -7.72
C THR A 165 15.55 -11.46 -8.90
N ASN A 166 14.78 -10.94 -9.87
CA ASN A 166 14.67 -11.59 -11.20
C ASN A 166 15.98 -11.53 -11.98
#